data_AF-A0A970YMT2-F1
#
_entry.id   AF-A0A970YMT2-F1
#
_cell.length_a   1.000
_cell.length_b   1.000
_cell.length_c   1.000
_cell.angle_alpha   90.00
_cell.angle_beta   90.00
_cell.angle_gamma   90.00
#
_symmetry.space_group_name_H-M   'P 1'
#
loop_
_entity.id
_entity.type
_entity.pdbx_description
1 polymer ?
#
loop_
_entity_poly.entity_id
_entity_poly.type
_entity_poly.pdbx_seq_one_letter_code
_entity_poly.pdbx_strand_id
1 'polypeptide(L)'
;MARTEIDAQILLGDLESILQYRLKRREKERIFDAYEFARFHHQEQMRDSGEPFISHPIEVAKILAQFSADNDTIVAGILHDIVEDCNVPLSEIEEKYGETVALIVDGVTKISNLKLNEKLESKIV
;
A
#
# COMPACT_ATOMS: atom_id res chain seq x y z
N MET A 1 10.42 -18.92 6.41
CA MET A 1 9.24 -18.49 7.20
C MET A 1 9.62 -17.46 8.26
N ALA A 2 10.62 -17.65 9.13
CA ALA A 2 10.99 -16.64 10.14
C ALA A 2 11.66 -15.35 9.60
N ARG A 3 12.32 -15.38 8.45
CA ARG A 3 13.03 -14.21 7.87
C ARG A 3 12.06 -13.11 7.43
N THR A 4 10.96 -13.51 6.80
CA THR A 4 9.95 -12.61 6.22
C THR A 4 9.12 -11.88 7.28
N GLU A 5 8.87 -12.50 8.43
CA GLU A 5 8.23 -11.83 9.59
C GLU A 5 9.15 -10.80 10.26
N ILE A 6 10.45 -11.11 10.36
CA ILE A 6 11.46 -10.18 10.89
C ILE A 6 11.62 -8.97 9.97
N ASP A 7 11.67 -9.20 8.65
CA ASP A 7 11.79 -8.13 7.66
C ASP A 7 10.57 -7.19 7.70
N ALA A 8 9.36 -7.75 7.85
CA ALA A 8 8.13 -6.97 7.97
C ALA A 8 8.05 -6.15 9.27
N GLN A 9 8.54 -6.68 10.40
CA GLN A 9 8.64 -5.94 11.67
C GLN A 9 9.69 -4.81 11.63
N ILE A 10 10.82 -5.03 10.95
CA ILE A 10 11.84 -3.98 10.75
C ILE A 10 11.28 -2.87 9.85
N LEU A 11 10.62 -3.24 8.75
CA LEU A 11 9.99 -2.31 7.82
C LEU A 11 8.90 -1.46 8.51
N LEU A 12 8.11 -2.07 9.39
CA LEU A 12 7.12 -1.36 10.19
C LEU A 12 7.79 -0.43 11.22
N GLY A 13 8.86 -0.88 11.87
CA GLY A 13 9.64 -0.07 12.83
C GLY A 13 10.27 1.16 12.19
N ASP A 14 10.73 1.06 10.94
CA ASP A 14 11.22 2.20 10.15
C ASP A 14 10.09 3.20 9.85
N LEU A 15 8.94 2.70 9.41
CA LEU A 15 7.77 3.54 9.13
C LEU A 15 7.30 4.22 10.42
N GLU A 16 7.22 3.51 11.53
CA GLU A 16 6.90 4.08 12.84
C GLU A 16 7.89 5.17 13.24
N SER A 17 9.19 4.97 13.03
CA SER A 17 10.22 5.96 13.37
C SER A 17 10.05 7.25 12.57
N ILE A 18 9.71 7.15 11.27
CA ILE A 18 9.45 8.30 10.40
C ILE A 18 8.17 9.03 10.85
N LEU A 19 7.13 8.28 11.23
CA LEU A 19 5.82 8.81 11.60
C LEU A 19 5.73 9.30 13.06
N GLN A 20 6.62 8.85 13.95
CA GLN A 20 6.52 9.05 15.40
C GLN A 20 6.52 10.53 15.81
N TYR A 21 7.24 11.39 15.07
CA TYR A 21 7.30 12.82 15.36
C TYR A 21 6.09 13.62 14.85
N ARG A 22 5.20 13.02 14.05
CA ARG A 22 4.10 13.73 13.40
C ARG A 22 2.70 13.28 13.79
N LEU A 23 2.50 12.02 14.18
CA LEU A 23 1.17 11.44 14.27
C LEU A 23 0.62 11.26 15.70
N LYS A 24 -0.67 11.55 15.87
CA LYS A 24 -1.46 11.18 17.05
C LYS A 24 -1.64 9.66 17.08
N ARG A 25 -1.89 9.11 18.28
CA ARG A 25 -2.09 7.67 18.49
C ARG A 25 -3.12 7.04 17.54
N ARG A 26 -4.28 7.68 17.34
CA ARG A 26 -5.33 7.18 16.44
C ARG A 26 -4.90 7.09 14.98
N GLU A 27 -4.05 8.00 14.53
CA GLU A 27 -3.55 8.02 13.16
C GLU A 27 -2.54 6.88 12.94
N LYS A 28 -1.71 6.60 13.95
CA LYS A 28 -0.82 5.42 13.95
C LYS A 28 -1.60 4.11 13.90
N GLU A 29 -2.65 3.98 14.72
CA GLU A 29 -3.52 2.79 14.73
C GLU A 29 -4.15 2.55 13.36
N ARG A 30 -4.62 3.62 12.67
CA ARG A 30 -5.21 3.52 11.34
C ARG A 30 -4.21 3.07 10.26
N ILE A 31 -2.98 3.56 10.31
CA ILE A 31 -1.92 3.15 9.37
C ILE A 31 -1.50 1.70 9.62
N PHE A 32 -1.39 1.31 10.89
CA PHE A 32 -1.08 -0.07 11.26
C PHE A 32 -2.17 -1.04 10.79
N ASP A 33 -3.45 -0.68 10.99
CA ASP A 33 -4.56 -1.49 10.51
C ASP A 33 -4.55 -1.68 8.98
N ALA A 34 -4.28 -0.61 8.23
CA ALA A 34 -4.12 -0.69 6.77
C ALA A 34 -2.96 -1.60 6.35
N TYR A 35 -1.85 -1.56 7.09
CA TYR A 35 -0.72 -2.47 6.86
C TYR A 35 -1.09 -3.93 7.12
N GLU A 36 -1.76 -4.23 8.24
CA GLU A 36 -2.21 -5.60 8.55
C GLU A 36 -3.16 -6.12 7.47
N PHE A 37 -4.07 -5.26 7.00
CA PHE A 37 -5.01 -5.58 5.93
C PHE A 37 -4.29 -5.88 4.61
N ALA A 38 -3.37 -5.00 4.17
CA ALA A 38 -2.56 -5.24 2.98
C ALA A 38 -1.71 -6.52 3.10
N ARG A 39 -1.08 -6.74 4.27
CA ARG A 39 -0.27 -7.94 4.51
C ARG A 39 -1.10 -9.22 4.39
N PHE A 40 -2.32 -9.21 4.95
CA PHE A 40 -3.21 -10.35 4.88
C PHE A 40 -3.56 -10.71 3.43
N HIS A 41 -3.88 -9.71 2.59
CA HIS A 41 -4.21 -9.93 1.19
C HIS A 41 -3.01 -10.35 0.33
N HIS A 42 -1.82 -9.80 0.61
CA HIS A 42 -0.58 -10.15 -0.09
C HIS A 42 0.18 -11.35 0.50
N GLN A 43 -0.40 -12.11 1.45
CA GLN A 43 0.33 -13.13 2.23
C GLN A 43 0.94 -14.27 1.40
N GLU A 44 0.36 -14.58 0.25
CA GLU A 44 0.84 -15.63 -0.67
C GLU A 44 1.64 -15.07 -1.85
N GLN A 45 1.82 -13.74 -1.89
CA GLN A 45 2.47 -13.05 -3.00
C GLN A 45 3.93 -12.74 -2.69
N MET A 46 4.78 -12.96 -3.71
CA MET A 46 6.21 -12.72 -3.67
C MET A 46 6.60 -11.78 -4.80
N ARG A 47 7.57 -10.91 -4.56
CA ARG A 47 8.21 -10.10 -5.61
C ARG A 47 9.14 -10.97 -6.45
N ASP A 48 9.46 -10.50 -7.66
CA ASP A 48 10.48 -11.11 -8.52
C ASP A 48 11.86 -11.24 -7.84
N SER A 49 12.14 -10.38 -6.85
CA SER A 49 13.35 -10.42 -6.02
C SER A 49 13.37 -11.58 -5.01
N GLY A 50 12.23 -12.25 -4.78
CA GLY A 50 12.08 -13.30 -3.76
C GLY A 50 11.70 -12.78 -2.36
N GLU A 51 11.37 -11.50 -2.22
CA GLU A 51 10.85 -10.91 -0.98
C GLU A 51 9.31 -10.99 -0.91
N PRO A 52 8.69 -10.97 0.28
CA PRO A 52 7.25 -10.83 0.42
C PRO A 52 6.73 -9.57 -0.27
N PHE A 53 5.61 -9.67 -0.98
CA PHE A 53 5.07 -8.54 -1.74
C PHE A 53 4.78 -7.32 -0.86
N ILE A 54 4.38 -7.53 0.40
CA ILE A 54 4.13 -6.47 1.38
C ILE A 54 5.33 -5.51 1.58
N SER A 55 6.55 -5.90 1.21
CA SER A 55 7.70 -4.97 1.25
C SER A 55 7.52 -3.77 0.32
N HIS A 56 6.85 -3.93 -0.82
CA HIS A 56 6.60 -2.86 -1.79
C HIS A 56 5.65 -1.78 -1.24
N PRO A 57 4.43 -2.10 -0.76
CA PRO A 57 3.55 -1.10 -0.17
C PRO A 57 4.17 -0.35 1.02
N ILE A 58 5.03 -0.99 1.82
CA ILE A 58 5.71 -0.31 2.93
C ILE A 58 6.76 0.68 2.43
N GLU A 59 7.57 0.32 1.43
CA GLU A 59 8.54 1.26 0.86
C GLU A 59 7.84 2.46 0.20
N VAL A 60 6.69 2.25 -0.45
CA VAL A 60 5.83 3.35 -0.94
C VAL A 60 5.38 4.24 0.22
N ALA A 61 4.87 3.66 1.31
CA ALA A 61 4.45 4.41 2.50
C ALA A 61 5.59 5.22 3.14
N LYS A 62 6.81 4.65 3.19
CA LYS A 62 8.01 5.34 3.69
C LYS A 62 8.35 6.55 2.83
N ILE A 63 8.30 6.43 1.51
CA ILE A 63 8.51 7.55 0.59
C ILE A 63 7.46 8.64 0.83
N LEU A 64 6.16 8.29 0.87
CA LEU A 64 5.08 9.24 1.11
C LEU A 64 5.26 9.98 2.45
N ALA A 65 5.64 9.24 3.50
CA ALA A 65 5.92 9.82 4.82
C ALA A 65 7.12 10.78 4.79
N GLN A 66 8.19 10.47 4.05
CA GLN A 66 9.32 11.39 3.85
C GLN A 66 8.90 12.69 3.14
N PHE A 67 7.97 12.59 2.19
CA PHE A 67 7.38 13.75 1.51
C PHE A 67 6.30 14.47 2.33
N SER A 68 6.13 14.12 3.61
CA SER A 68 5.16 14.78 4.48
C SER A 68 3.72 14.66 3.98
N ALA A 69 3.40 13.59 3.24
CA ALA A 69 2.04 13.31 2.79
C ALA A 69 1.08 13.17 3.98
N ASP A 70 -0.20 13.46 3.75
CA ASP A 70 -1.23 13.27 4.75
C ASP A 70 -1.52 11.77 5.00
N ASN A 71 -2.22 11.48 6.09
CA ASN A 71 -2.48 10.11 6.50
C ASN A 71 -3.35 9.31 5.53
N ASP A 72 -4.32 9.96 4.85
CA ASP A 72 -5.16 9.27 3.88
C ASP A 72 -4.31 8.85 2.67
N THR A 73 -3.39 9.72 2.23
CA THR A 73 -2.43 9.40 1.18
C THR A 73 -1.50 8.24 1.57
N ILE A 74 -0.98 8.22 2.81
CA ILE A 74 -0.12 7.12 3.28
C ILE A 74 -0.90 5.81 3.34
N VAL A 75 -2.12 5.83 3.89
CA VAL A 75 -3.01 4.65 3.93
C VAL A 75 -3.32 4.16 2.51
N ALA A 76 -3.66 5.06 1.59
CA ALA A 76 -3.91 4.71 0.20
C ALA A 76 -2.67 4.10 -0.47
N GLY A 77 -1.47 4.62 -0.20
CA GLY A 77 -0.22 4.04 -0.69
C GLY A 77 0.04 2.62 -0.18
N ILE A 78 -0.36 2.31 1.06
CA ILE A 78 -0.27 0.93 1.60
C ILE A 78 -1.26 -0.01 0.91
N LEU A 79 -2.43 0.50 0.52
CA LEU A 79 -3.53 -0.30 -0.02
C LEU A 79 -3.58 -0.34 -1.56
N HIS A 80 -2.76 0.45 -2.27
CA HIS A 80 -3.00 0.75 -3.69
C HIS A 80 -3.09 -0.47 -4.61
N ASP A 81 -2.34 -1.53 -4.34
CA ASP A 81 -2.26 -2.71 -5.20
C ASP A 81 -3.28 -3.81 -4.84
N ILE A 82 -3.94 -3.77 -3.67
CA ILE A 82 -4.82 -4.88 -3.25
C ILE A 82 -6.11 -4.98 -4.09
N VAL A 83 -6.51 -3.88 -4.74
CA VAL A 83 -7.65 -3.88 -5.66
C VAL A 83 -7.29 -4.60 -6.96
N GLU A 84 -6.09 -4.38 -7.49
CA GLU A 84 -5.63 -4.98 -8.74
C GLU A 84 -5.13 -6.42 -8.52
N ASP A 85 -4.25 -6.62 -7.53
CA ASP A 85 -3.49 -7.86 -7.37
C ASP A 85 -4.18 -8.88 -6.46
N CYS A 86 -5.08 -8.43 -5.59
CA CYS A 86 -5.77 -9.27 -4.61
C CYS A 86 -7.29 -9.31 -4.80
N ASN A 87 -7.81 -8.59 -5.81
CA ASN A 87 -9.23 -8.52 -6.17
C ASN A 87 -10.14 -8.10 -4.99
N VAL A 88 -9.62 -7.24 -4.11
CA VAL A 88 -10.38 -6.63 -3.01
C VAL A 88 -11.32 -5.58 -3.58
N PRO A 89 -12.62 -5.59 -3.23
CA PRO A 89 -13.55 -4.60 -3.75
C PRO A 89 -13.27 -3.21 -3.15
N LEU A 90 -13.31 -2.17 -3.98
CA LEU A 90 -13.15 -0.77 -3.54
C LEU A 90 -14.14 -0.38 -2.43
N SER A 91 -15.34 -0.95 -2.43
CA SER A 91 -16.35 -0.71 -1.37
C SER A 91 -15.88 -1.16 0.01
N GLU A 92 -15.05 -2.19 0.10
CA GLU A 92 -14.48 -2.64 1.38
C GLU A 92 -13.42 -1.66 1.89
N ILE A 93 -12.65 -1.06 0.99
CA ILE A 93 -11.70 0.00 1.33
C ILE A 93 -12.46 1.25 1.80
N GLU A 94 -13.53 1.62 1.11
CA GLU A 94 -14.38 2.75 1.47
C GLU A 94 -15.01 2.56 2.86
N GLU A 95 -15.55 1.38 3.15
CA GLU A 95 -16.17 1.07 4.44
C GLU A 95 -15.17 1.13 5.61
N LYS A 96 -13.95 0.60 5.41
CA LYS A 96 -12.93 0.52 6.46
C LYS A 96 -12.13 1.81 6.64
N TYR A 97 -11.78 2.48 5.54
CA TYR A 97 -10.80 3.57 5.52
C TYR A 97 -11.36 4.90 5.03
N GLY A 98 -12.61 4.93 4.54
CA GLY A 98 -13.32 6.12 4.12
C GLY A 98 -13.20 6.43 2.62
N GLU A 99 -14.10 7.27 2.14
CA GLU A 99 -14.23 7.67 0.73
C GLU A 99 -12.94 8.25 0.13
N THR A 100 -12.24 9.11 0.87
CA THR A 100 -10.98 9.73 0.40
C THR A 100 -9.94 8.67 0.02
N VAL A 101 -9.75 7.66 0.87
CA VAL A 101 -8.77 6.59 0.63
C VAL A 101 -9.19 5.76 -0.58
N ALA A 102 -10.46 5.36 -0.64
CA ALA A 102 -11.00 4.60 -1.76
C ALA A 102 -10.85 5.35 -3.10
N LEU A 103 -11.09 6.66 -3.10
CA LEU A 103 -10.93 7.51 -4.28
C LEU A 103 -9.48 7.57 -4.76
N ILE A 104 -8.51 7.67 -3.85
CA ILE A 104 -7.09 7.69 -4.20
C ILE A 104 -6.68 6.33 -4.79
N VAL A 105 -7.08 5.23 -4.15
CA VAL A 105 -6.77 3.87 -4.64
C VAL A 105 -7.36 3.65 -6.03
N ASP A 106 -8.65 3.94 -6.23
CA ASP A 106 -9.33 3.84 -7.53
C ASP A 106 -8.62 4.68 -8.61
N GLY A 107 -8.22 5.90 -8.26
CA GLY A 107 -7.48 6.79 -9.15
C GLY A 107 -6.14 6.20 -9.60
N VAL A 108 -5.35 5.68 -8.66
CA VAL A 108 -4.03 5.07 -8.96
C VAL A 108 -4.21 3.82 -9.82
N THR A 109 -5.16 2.96 -9.48
CA THR A 109 -5.50 1.75 -10.24
C THR A 109 -5.88 2.07 -11.70
N LYS A 110 -6.74 3.07 -11.91
CA LYS A 110 -7.13 3.48 -13.26
C LYS A 110 -5.95 4.03 -14.08
N ILE A 111 -5.06 4.80 -13.46
CA ILE A 111 -3.86 5.34 -14.14
C ILE A 111 -2.92 4.21 -14.56
N SER A 112 -2.72 3.20 -13.70
CA SER A 112 -1.91 2.02 -14.02
C SER A 112 -2.45 1.27 -15.24
N ASN A 113 -3.76 1.03 -15.28
CA ASN A 113 -4.43 0.37 -16.39
C ASN A 113 -4.33 1.14 -17.71
N LEU A 114 -4.45 2.47 -17.69
CA LEU A 114 -4.29 3.29 -18.90
C LEU A 114 -2.88 3.17 -19.50
N LYS A 115 -1.84 3.24 -18.67
CA LYS A 115 -0.44 3.10 -19.11
C LYS A 115 -0.16 1.72 -19.70
N LEU A 116 -0.79 0.68 -19.15
CA LEU A 116 -0.66 -0.68 -19.68
C LEU A 116 -1.24 -0.76 -21.10
N ASN A 117 -2.43 -0.19 -21.32
CA ASN A 117 -3.08 -0.18 -22.63
C ASN A 117 -2.27 0.58 -23.68
N GLU A 118 -1.73 1.76 -23.37
CA GLU A 118 -0.84 2.50 -24.30
C GLU A 118 0.41 1.70 -24.70
N LYS A 119 0.98 0.95 -23.75
CA LYS A 119 2.15 0.09 -23.99
C LYS A 119 1.82 -1.14 -24.84
N LEU A 120 0.59 -1.64 -24.78
CA LEU A 120 0.12 -2.73 -25.63
C LEU A 120 -0.09 -2.25 -27.07
N GLU A 121 -0.78 -1.13 -27.26
CA GLU A 121 -1.03 -0.52 -28.58
C GLU A 121 0.27 -0.17 -29.33
N SER A 122 1.24 0.43 -28.63
CA SER A 122 2.56 0.78 -29.21
C SER A 122 3.44 -0.42 -29.58
N LYS A 123 3.09 -1.64 -29.16
CA LYS A 123 3.79 -2.88 -29.55
C LYS A 123 3.11 -3.62 -30.70
N ILE A 124 1.89 -3.24 -31.04
CA ILE A 124 1.10 -3.85 -32.12
C ILE A 124 1.29 -3.10 -33.46
N VAL A 125 1.95 -1.92 -33.43
CA VAL A 125 2.35 -1.11 -34.58
C VAL A 125 3.83 -1.31 -34.89
#